data_AF-M1YXH4-F1
#
_entry.id   AF-M1YXH4-F1
#
_cell.length_a   1.000
_cell.length_b   1.000
_cell.length_c   1.000
_cell.angle_alpha   90.00
_cell.angle_beta   90.00
_cell.angle_gamma   90.00
#
_symmetry.space_group_name_H-M   'P 1'
#
loop_
_entity.id
_entity.type
_entity.pdbx_description
1 polymer ?
#
loop_
_entity_poly.entity_id
_entity_poly.type
_entity_poly.pdbx_seq_one_letter_code
_entity_poly.pdbx_strand_id
1 'polypeptide(L)' 'MSAFLDVLKKLKEQDQEFVTVLGGREVPVKIKTIQDDWIVLVDDTNNQRYDLHTTSVIIVSTVQ' A
#
# COMPACT_ATOMS: atom_id res chain seq x y z
N MET A 1 1.96 -16.70 7.67
CA MET A 1 2.10 -15.42 6.93
C MET A 1 0.70 -15.05 6.44
N SER A 2 0.25 -13.81 6.66
CA SER A 2 -1.06 -13.36 6.20
C SER A 2 -1.05 -13.23 4.67
N ALA A 3 -2.07 -13.75 3.97
CA ALA A 3 -2.22 -13.61 2.52
C ALA A 3 -2.15 -12.13 2.07
N PHE A 4 -2.53 -11.21 2.94
CA PHE A 4 -2.44 -9.77 2.69
C PHE A 4 -1.00 -9.26 2.58
N LEU A 5 -0.10 -9.69 3.48
CA LEU A 5 1.31 -9.31 3.43
C LEU A 5 2.00 -9.85 2.16
N ASP A 6 1.61 -11.03 1.70
CA ASP A 6 2.15 -11.60 0.47
C ASP A 6 1.73 -10.81 -0.78
N VAL A 7 0.50 -10.27 -0.81
CA VAL A 7 0.05 -9.37 -1.88
C VAL A 7 0.85 -8.07 -1.87
N LEU A 8 1.03 -7.44 -0.70
CA LEU A 8 1.84 -6.22 -0.58
C LEU A 8 3.28 -6.47 -1.02
N LYS A 9 3.90 -7.59 -0.64
CA LYS A 9 5.26 -7.94 -1.08
C LYS A 9 5.34 -8.06 -2.60
N LYS A 10 4.39 -8.75 -3.25
CA LYS A 10 4.35 -8.86 -4.72
C LYS A 10 4.22 -7.50 -5.40
N LEU A 11 3.34 -6.63 -4.92
CA LEU A 11 3.17 -5.28 -5.48
C LEU A 11 4.46 -4.47 -5.38
N LYS A 12 5.18 -4.58 -4.25
CA LYS A 12 6.48 -3.94 -4.08
C LYS A 12 7.55 -4.52 -5.01
N GLU A 13 7.63 -5.85 -5.12
CA GLU A 13 8.62 -6.52 -5.98
C GLU A 13 8.46 -6.16 -7.46
N GLN A 14 7.22 -5.88 -7.88
CA GLN A 14 6.88 -5.49 -9.25
C GLN A 14 6.96 -3.97 -9.48
N ASP A 15 7.33 -3.18 -8.46
CA ASP A 15 7.22 -1.71 -8.46
C ASP A 15 5.85 -1.21 -8.97
N GLN A 16 4.80 -1.97 -8.68
CA GLN A 16 3.48 -1.75 -9.24
C GLN A 16 2.70 -0.70 -8.46
N GLU A 17 2.14 0.26 -9.18
CA GLU A 17 1.22 1.24 -8.64
C GLU A 17 -0.18 0.65 -8.51
N PHE A 18 -0.85 0.96 -7.40
CA PHE A 18 -2.21 0.52 -7.12
C PHE A 18 -3.01 1.63 -6.45
N VAL A 19 -4.32 1.54 -6.55
CA VAL A 19 -5.24 2.50 -5.93
C VAL A 19 -5.65 1.99 -4.56
N THR A 20 -5.48 2.84 -3.55
CA THR A 20 -5.97 2.60 -2.19
C THR A 20 -6.96 3.68 -1.76
N VAL A 21 -7.86 3.35 -0.83
CA VAL A 21 -8.73 4.35 -0.20
C VAL A 21 -8.08 4.87 1.08
N LEU A 22 -7.77 6.16 1.11
CA LEU A 22 -7.17 6.86 2.25
C LEU A 22 -8.05 8.06 2.61
N GLY A 23 -8.54 8.12 3.85
CA GLY A 23 -9.41 9.22 4.30
C GLY A 23 -10.69 9.39 3.48
N GLY A 24 -11.21 8.29 2.90
CA GLY A 24 -12.40 8.30 2.04
C GLY A 24 -12.14 8.74 0.59
N ARG A 25 -10.88 8.86 0.17
CA ARG A 25 -10.50 9.18 -1.22
C ARG A 25 -9.64 8.07 -1.79
N GLU A 26 -9.87 7.78 -3.07
CA GLU A 26 -9.00 6.90 -3.85
C GLU A 26 -7.72 7.64 -4.23
N VAL A 27 -6.58 7.05 -3.90
CA VAL A 27 -5.25 7.62 -4.14
C VAL A 27 -4.37 6.54 -4.79
N PRO A 28 -3.76 6.82 -5.96
CA PRO A 28 -2.76 5.94 -6.54
C PRO A 28 -1.47 6.02 -5.71
N VAL A 29 -0.92 4.86 -5.37
CA VAL A 29 0.28 4.75 -4.54
C VAL A 29 1.15 3.58 -4.97
N LYS A 30 2.43 3.67 -4.64
CA LYS A 30 3.39 2.56 -4.66
C LYS A 30 3.84 2.19 -3.25
N ILE A 31 4.38 0.99 -3.09
CA ILE A 31 4.93 0.55 -1.80
C ILE A 31 6.43 0.83 -1.76
N LYS A 32 6.85 1.77 -0.90
CA LYS A 32 8.26 2.06 -0.67
C LYS A 32 8.89 1.09 0.31
N THR A 33 8.23 0.81 1.42
CA THR A 33 8.76 -0.04 2.51
C THR A 33 7.67 -0.94 3.07
N ILE A 34 8.03 -2.18 3.40
CA ILE A 34 7.20 -3.13 4.13
C ILE A 34 8.01 -3.57 5.34
N GLN A 35 7.39 -3.53 6.51
CA GLN A 35 7.83 -4.18 7.74
C GLN A 35 6.67 -5.03 8.27
N ASP A 36 6.93 -5.81 9.32
CA ASP A 36 5.92 -6.73 9.86
C ASP A 36 4.68 -5.99 10.39
N ASP A 37 4.86 -4.79 10.96
CA ASP A 37 3.78 -4.04 11.63
C ASP A 37 3.32 -2.79 10.86
N TRP A 38 4.05 -2.37 9.83
CA TRP A 38 3.76 -1.13 9.11
C TRP A 38 4.29 -1.13 7.69
N ILE A 39 3.70 -0.28 6.86
CA ILE A 39 4.12 -0.04 5.48
C ILE A 39 4.33 1.46 5.23
N VAL A 40 5.11 1.79 4.21
CA VAL A 40 5.20 3.15 3.68
C VAL A 40 4.69 3.12 2.26
N LEU A 41 3.58 3.83 2.04
CA LEU A 41 3.03 4.09 0.72
C LEU A 41 3.51 5.45 0.25
N VAL A 42 3.71 5.57 -1.06
CA VAL A 42 4.15 6.79 -1.71
C VAL A 42 3.20 7.12 -2.84
N ASP A 43 2.66 8.33 -2.81
CA ASP A 43 1.98 8.96 -3.94
C ASP A 43 2.95 9.95 -4.62
N ASP A 44 2.51 10.62 -5.69
CA ASP A 44 3.31 11.61 -6.44
C ASP A 44 3.81 12.80 -5.60
N THR A 45 3.20 13.04 -4.43
CA THR A 45 3.39 14.23 -3.62
C THR A 45 4.00 13.95 -2.25
N ASN A 46 3.81 12.76 -1.69
CA ASN A 46 4.10 12.46 -0.29
C ASN A 46 4.47 10.99 -0.04
N ASN A 47 5.25 10.78 1.02
CA ASN A 47 5.47 9.47 1.63
C ASN A 47 4.67 9.38 2.93
N GLN A 48 3.75 8.42 3.03
CA GLN A 48 2.97 8.21 4.25
C GLN A 48 3.21 6.82 4.84
N ARG A 49 3.45 6.78 6.15
CA ARG A 49 3.59 5.53 6.92
C ARG A 49 2.23 5.13 7.48
N TYR A 50 1.87 3.87 7.27
CA TYR A 50 0.63 3.27 7.75
C TYR A 50 0.93 2.07 8.64
N ASP A 51 0.33 2.07 9.83
CA ASP A 51 0.39 0.95 10.76
C ASP A 51 -0.67 -0.08 10.38
N LEU A 52 -0.24 -1.33 10.17
CA LEU A 52 -1.11 -2.41 9.68
C LEU A 52 -2.05 -2.98 10.74
N HIS A 53 -1.78 -2.74 12.04
CA HIS A 53 -2.65 -3.18 13.13
C HIS A 53 -3.87 -2.28 13.30
N THR A 54 -3.78 -1.03 12.84
CA THR A 54 -4.81 0.00 13.04
C THR A 54 -5.38 0.56 11.75
N THR A 55 -4.67 0.41 10.62
CA THR A 55 -5.09 0.94 9.32
C THR A 55 -5.53 -0.18 8.39
N SER A 56 -6.78 -0.11 7.93
CA SER A 56 -7.24 -0.96 6.83
C SER A 56 -6.83 -0.34 5.50
N VAL A 57 -5.91 -0.98 4.78
CA VAL A 57 -5.53 -0.60 3.41
C VAL A 57 -6.34 -1.44 2.44
N ILE A 58 -7.21 -0.80 1.66
CA ILE A 58 -8.08 -1.47 0.68
C ILE A 58 -7.48 -1.24 -0.69
N ILE A 59 -7.05 -2.31 -1.35
CA ILE A 59 -6.54 -2.26 -2.73
C ILE A 59 -7.73 -2.39 -3.67
N VAL A 60 -8.05 -1.32 -4.39
CA VAL A 60 -9.25 -1.25 -5.26
C VAL A 60 -8.94 -1.74 -6.67
N SER A 61 -7.75 -1.41 -7.18
CA SER A 61 -7.28 -1.82 -8.50
C SER A 61 -5.77 -1.61 -8.62
N THR A 62 -5.15 -2.26 -9.61
CA THR A 62 -3.79 -1.94 -10.06
C THR A 62 -3.85 -0.93 -11.19
N VAL A 63 -2.92 0.03 -11.22
CA VAL A 63 -2.76 0.94 -12.36
C VAL A 63 -2.06 0.17 -13.48
N GLN A 64 -2.61 0.26 -14.71
CA GLN A 64 -2.12 -0.46 -15.91
C GLN A 64 -0.96 0.26 -16.57
#